data_AF-A0A958IRD3-F1
#
_entry.id   AF-A0A958IRD3-F1
#
_cell.length_a   1.000
_cell.length_b   1.000
_cell.length_c   1.000
_cell.angle_alpha   90.00
_cell.angle_beta   90.00
_cell.angle_gamma   90.00
#
_symmetry.space_group_name_H-M   'P 1'
#
loop_
_entity.id
_entity.type
_entity.pdbx_description
1 polymer ?
#
loop_
_entity_poly.entity_id
_entity_poly.type
_entity_poly.pdbx_seq_one_letter_code
_entity_poly.pdbx_strand_id
1 'polypeptide(L)'
;ERMASFEGLEEVEEVLGDLAAANRQPLPLVRKLPVLPGQKEHRFVHLLSGEPDLERLAIEAEFDAPVSSRSSSADKLAELEAQVETLSRELSELREAFETFKRQFE
;
A
#
# COMPACT_ATOMS: atom_id res chain seq x y z
N GLU A 1 14.76 -13.84 -17.91
CA GLU A 1 15.79 -14.14 -18.92
C GLU A 1 16.20 -13.00 -19.86
N ARG A 2 15.41 -11.93 -20.12
CA ARG A 2 15.83 -10.90 -21.11
C ARG A 2 16.99 -9.99 -20.67
N MET A 3 17.18 -9.79 -19.36
CA MET A 3 18.28 -8.97 -18.80
C MET A 3 19.37 -9.83 -18.17
N ALA A 4 18.96 -10.89 -17.47
CA ALA A 4 19.81 -11.94 -16.95
C ALA A 4 19.04 -13.26 -17.02
N SER A 5 19.78 -14.34 -17.27
CA SER A 5 19.29 -15.71 -17.13
C SER A 5 19.68 -16.24 -15.76
N PHE A 6 18.77 -17.02 -15.16
CA PHE A 6 18.96 -17.72 -13.90
C PHE A 6 18.62 -19.18 -14.15
N GLU A 7 19.40 -20.10 -13.59
CA GLU A 7 19.23 -21.54 -13.71
C GLU A 7 18.00 -22.05 -12.98
N GLY A 8 17.55 -21.33 -11.95
CA GLY A 8 16.35 -21.67 -11.19
C GLY A 8 15.98 -20.65 -10.12
N LEU A 9 14.92 -20.96 -9.38
CA LEU A 9 14.42 -20.10 -8.29
C LEU A 9 15.45 -19.95 -7.16
N GLU A 10 16.21 -21.01 -6.87
CA GLU A 10 17.23 -21.03 -5.82
C GLU A 10 18.33 -19.98 -6.07
N GLU A 11 18.80 -19.86 -7.31
CA GLU A 11 19.79 -18.84 -7.69
C GLU A 11 19.22 -17.41 -7.53
N VAL A 12 17.94 -17.22 -7.85
CA VAL A 12 17.27 -15.93 -7.65
C VAL A 12 17.18 -15.59 -6.17
N GLU A 13 16.86 -16.56 -5.32
CA GLU A 13 16.79 -16.37 -3.87
C GLU A 13 18.17 -16.07 -3.26
N GLU A 14 19.23 -16.73 -3.74
CA GLU A 14 20.61 -16.47 -3.33
C GLU A 14 21.02 -15.03 -3.70
N VAL A 15 20.81 -14.63 -4.95
CA VAL A 15 21.15 -13.28 -5.43
C VAL A 15 20.35 -12.20 -4.69
N LEU A 16 19.07 -12.44 -4.41
CA LEU A 16 18.25 -11.52 -3.61
C LEU A 16 18.70 -11.48 -2.14
N GLY A 17 19.16 -12.61 -1.59
CA GLY A 17 19.78 -12.70 -0.27
C GLY A 17 21.02 -11.82 -0.16
N ASP A 18 21.90 -11.93 -1.16
CA ASP A 18 23.12 -11.12 -1.26
C ASP A 18 22.84 -9.63 -1.46
N LEU A 19 21.78 -9.28 -2.20
CA LEU A 19 21.34 -7.90 -2.36
C LEU A 19 20.70 -7.32 -1.08
N ALA A 20 20.13 -8.18 -0.23
CA ALA A 20 19.51 -7.81 1.04
C ALA A 20 20.49 -7.81 2.22
N ALA A 21 21.69 -8.38 2.06
CA ALA A 21 22.68 -8.54 3.11
C ALA A 21 23.11 -7.17 3.70
N ALA A 22 22.88 -6.99 5.00
CA ALA A 22 23.16 -5.72 5.70
C ALA A 22 24.66 -5.38 5.81
N ASN A 23 25.53 -6.39 5.67
CA ASN A 23 26.99 -6.26 5.70
C ASN A 23 27.62 -6.06 4.31
N ARG A 24 26.81 -5.88 3.26
CA ARG A 24 27.29 -5.60 1.91
C ARG A 24 27.86 -4.18 1.81
N GLN A 25 28.85 -4.02 0.94
CA GLN A 25 29.33 -2.73 0.43
C GLN A 25 29.07 -2.68 -1.08
N PRO A 26 28.23 -1.76 -1.60
CA PRO A 26 27.45 -0.74 -0.88
C PRO A 26 26.31 -1.34 -0.02
N LEU A 27 25.70 -0.48 0.82
CA LEU A 27 24.53 -0.79 1.67
C LEU A 27 23.46 -1.62 0.94
N PRO A 28 22.61 -2.38 1.68
CA PRO A 28 21.60 -3.25 1.08
C PRO A 28 20.77 -2.53 0.02
N LEU A 29 20.56 -3.21 -1.12
CA LEU A 29 19.87 -2.65 -2.28
C LEU A 29 18.41 -3.09 -2.37
N VAL A 30 18.06 -4.16 -1.68
CA VAL A 30 16.68 -4.67 -1.58
C VAL A 30 16.36 -5.05 -0.14
N ARG A 31 15.06 -5.14 0.16
CA ARG A 31 14.55 -5.66 1.43
C ARG A 31 13.53 -6.76 1.17
N LYS A 32 13.66 -7.87 1.89
CA LYS A 32 12.67 -8.95 1.96
C LYS A 32 11.46 -8.49 2.79
N LEU A 33 10.27 -8.59 2.23
CA LEU A 33 9.02 -8.23 2.89
C LEU A 33 8.42 -9.43 3.63
N PRO A 34 7.60 -9.19 4.69
CA PRO A 34 6.79 -10.22 5.30
C PRO A 34 5.86 -10.90 4.28
N VAL A 35 5.59 -12.18 4.49
CA VAL A 35 4.61 -12.92 3.67
C VAL A 35 3.23 -12.38 3.95
N LEU A 36 2.45 -12.10 2.91
CA LEU A 36 1.06 -11.71 3.06
C LEU A 36 0.17 -12.94 3.33
N PRO A 37 -0.96 -12.77 4.02
CA PRO A 37 -1.96 -13.81 4.14
C PRO A 37 -2.36 -14.37 2.77
N GLY A 38 -2.30 -15.70 2.60
CA GLY A 38 -2.69 -16.37 1.36
C GLY A 38 -1.61 -16.45 0.27
N GLN A 39 -0.46 -15.80 0.45
CA GLN A 39 0.69 -15.94 -0.45
C GLN A 39 1.70 -16.95 0.12
N LYS A 40 2.31 -17.76 -0.74
CA LYS A 40 3.35 -18.73 -0.35
C LYS A 40 4.77 -18.20 -0.49
N GLU A 41 4.94 -17.10 -1.21
CA GLU A 41 6.23 -16.56 -1.60
C GLU A 41 6.47 -15.18 -0.97
N HIS A 42 7.74 -14.87 -0.73
CA HIS A 42 8.16 -13.56 -0.25
C HIS A 42 8.32 -12.58 -1.41
N ARG A 43 7.95 -11.33 -1.17
CA ARG A 43 8.23 -10.22 -2.09
C ARG A 43 9.44 -9.43 -1.61
N PHE A 44 10.09 -8.72 -2.53
CA PHE A 44 11.22 -7.86 -2.26
C PHE A 44 10.96 -6.46 -2.82
N VAL A 45 11.50 -5.45 -2.16
CA VAL A 45 11.41 -4.04 -2.60
C VAL A 45 12.81 -3.44 -2.67
N HIS A 46 13.08 -2.58 -3.66
CA HIS A 46 14.37 -1.91 -3.79
C HIS A 46 14.53 -0.76 -2.77
N LEU A 47 15.76 -0.49 -2.34
CA LEU A 47 16.11 0.61 -1.43
C LEU A 47 16.75 1.81 -2.16
N LEU A 48 16.78 1.76 -3.49
CA LEU A 48 17.38 2.80 -4.35
C LEU A 48 16.68 4.17 -4.26
N SER A 49 15.42 4.19 -3.80
CA SER A 49 14.62 5.41 -3.61
C SER A 49 14.44 5.78 -2.13
N GLY A 50 15.28 5.22 -1.25
CA GLY A 50 15.17 5.37 0.19
C GLY A 50 14.39 4.22 0.87
N GLU A 51 14.06 4.46 2.13
CA GLU A 51 13.41 3.49 3.00
C GLU A 51 11.91 3.36 2.67
N PRO A 52 11.42 2.15 2.35
CA PRO A 52 10.02 1.94 1.98
C PRO A 52 9.09 2.08 3.18
N ASP A 53 7.93 2.70 2.97
CA ASP A 53 6.83 2.68 3.93
C ASP A 53 6.13 1.31 3.88
N LEU A 54 6.40 0.48 4.89
CA LEU A 54 5.90 -0.89 4.95
C LEU A 54 4.38 -0.95 5.15
N GLU A 55 3.78 0.05 5.80
CA GLU A 55 2.33 0.09 6.01
C GLU A 55 1.62 0.39 4.69
N ARG A 56 2.12 1.36 3.93
CA ARG A 56 1.61 1.67 2.59
C ARG A 56 1.76 0.50 1.63
N LEU A 57 2.90 -0.18 1.64
CA LEU A 57 3.13 -1.38 0.81
C LEU A 57 2.22 -2.55 1.18
N ALA A 58 1.84 -2.69 2.46
CA ALA A 58 0.88 -3.70 2.89
C ALA A 58 -0.52 -3.39 2.32
N ILE A 59 -0.95 -2.12 2.39
CA ILE A 59 -2.23 -1.67 1.84
C ILE A 59 -2.26 -1.87 0.32
N GLU A 60 -1.25 -1.41 -0.41
CA GLU A 60 -1.16 -1.56 -1.88
C GLU A 60 -1.20 -3.03 -2.31
N ALA A 61 -0.64 -3.92 -1.52
CA ALA A 61 -0.65 -5.33 -1.83
C ALA A 61 -2.00 -6.03 -1.65
N GLU A 62 -2.90 -5.49 -0.82
CA GLU A 62 -4.29 -5.95 -0.77
C GLU A 62 -5.02 -5.61 -2.08
N PHE A 63 -4.64 -4.52 -2.75
CA PHE A 63 -5.25 -4.09 -4.01
C PHE A 63 -4.73 -4.86 -5.24
N ASP A 64 -3.49 -5.35 -5.20
CA ASP A 64 -2.84 -6.05 -6.31
C ASP A 64 -3.10 -7.58 -6.33
N ALA A 65 -3.95 -8.08 -5.43
CA ALA A 65 -4.37 -9.48 -5.42
C ALA A 65 -5.14 -9.84 -6.72
N PRO A 66 -4.88 -11.02 -7.32
CA PRO A 66 -5.47 -11.38 -8.61
C PRO A 66 -7.00 -11.47 -8.48
N VAL A 67 -7.69 -10.60 -9.25
CA VAL A 67 -9.10 -10.50 -9.74
C VAL A 67 -10.27 -11.08 -8.88
N SER A 68 -10.05 -12.12 -8.09
CA SER A 68 -11.00 -12.69 -7.13
C SER A 68 -11.26 -11.80 -5.90
N SER A 69 -10.47 -10.74 -5.67
CA SER A 69 -10.70 -9.74 -4.59
C SER A 69 -11.40 -8.46 -5.07
N ARG A 70 -11.76 -8.36 -6.35
CA ARG A 70 -12.47 -7.17 -6.89
C ARG A 70 -13.87 -7.00 -6.30
N SER A 71 -14.50 -8.07 -5.80
CA SER A 71 -15.79 -7.98 -5.10
C SER A 71 -15.66 -7.18 -3.80
N SER A 72 -14.65 -7.46 -2.98
CA SER A 72 -14.43 -6.72 -1.71
C SER A 72 -13.97 -5.27 -1.92
N SER A 73 -13.43 -4.95 -3.10
CA SER A 73 -13.02 -3.57 -3.43
C SER A 73 -14.21 -2.69 -3.82
N ALA A 74 -15.21 -3.25 -4.48
CA ALA A 74 -16.45 -2.55 -4.81
C ALA A 74 -17.27 -2.24 -3.55
N ASP A 75 -17.32 -3.18 -2.60
CA ASP A 75 -18.01 -2.98 -1.31
C ASP A 75 -17.32 -1.89 -0.48
N LYS A 76 -15.98 -1.92 -0.40
CA LYS A 76 -15.19 -0.86 0.27
C LYS A 76 -15.38 0.52 -0.40
N LEU A 77 -15.45 0.56 -1.73
CA LEU A 77 -15.69 1.80 -2.47
C LEU A 77 -17.08 2.36 -2.16
N ALA A 78 -18.11 1.52 -2.19
CA ALA A 78 -19.48 1.92 -1.86
C ALA A 78 -19.61 2.41 -0.40
N GLU A 79 -18.90 1.77 0.53
CA GLU A 79 -18.83 2.22 1.92
C GLU A 79 -18.17 3.59 2.05
N LEU A 80 -17.03 3.81 1.37
CA LEU A 80 -16.34 5.10 1.35
C LEU A 80 -17.20 6.19 0.70
N GLU A 81 -17.90 5.90 -0.38
CA GLU A 81 -18.83 6.85 -1.03
C GLU A 81 -19.96 7.26 -0.09
N ALA A 82 -20.56 6.31 0.64
CA ALA A 82 -21.59 6.60 1.64
C ALA A 82 -21.06 7.42 2.84
N GLN A 83 -19.82 7.16 3.27
CA GLN A 83 -19.16 7.95 4.31
C GLN A 83 -18.89 9.39 3.84
N VAL A 84 -18.43 9.57 2.60
CA VAL A 84 -18.19 10.89 2.01
C VAL A 84 -19.49 11.68 1.87
N GLU A 85 -20.58 11.04 1.43
CA GLU A 85 -21.90 11.67 1.36
C GLU A 85 -22.38 12.14 2.74
N THR A 86 -22.23 11.29 3.75
CA THR A 86 -22.61 11.61 5.14
C THR A 86 -21.81 12.78 5.68
N LEU A 87 -20.47 12.75 5.54
CA LEU A 87 -19.59 13.84 5.98
C LEU A 87 -19.89 15.15 5.23
N SER A 88 -20.19 15.08 3.94
CA SER A 88 -20.55 16.26 3.15
C SER A 88 -21.85 16.89 3.62
N ARG A 89 -22.83 16.08 4.01
CA ARG A 89 -24.10 16.57 4.59
C ARG A 89 -23.86 17.23 5.94
N GLU A 90 -23.14 16.56 6.84
CA GLU A 90 -22.81 17.10 8.18
C GLU A 90 -22.04 18.42 8.09
N LEU A 91 -21.09 18.53 7.15
CA LEU A 91 -20.37 19.78 6.90
C LEU A 91 -21.26 20.89 6.36
N SER A 92 -22.25 20.57 5.51
CA SER A 92 -23.22 21.54 5.02
C SER A 92 -24.09 22.08 6.15
N GLU A 93 -24.63 21.18 6.99
CA GLU A 93 -25.43 21.54 8.17
C GLU A 93 -24.64 22.39 9.16
N LEU A 94 -23.37 22.02 9.43
CA LEU A 94 -22.51 22.78 10.32
C LEU A 94 -22.21 24.18 9.76
N ARG A 95 -22.00 24.31 8.44
CA ARG A 95 -21.80 25.61 7.78
C ARG A 95 -23.05 26.49 7.89
N GLU A 96 -24.24 25.94 7.68
CA GLU A 96 -25.49 26.69 7.82
C GLU A 96 -25.75 27.15 9.26
N ALA A 97 -25.51 26.26 10.23
CA ALA A 97 -25.60 26.59 11.65
C ALA A 97 -24.59 27.68 12.03
N PHE A 98 -23.37 27.61 11.51
CA PHE A 98 -22.34 28.62 11.75
C PHE A 98 -22.69 29.99 11.14
N GLU A 99 -23.18 30.03 9.90
CA GLU A 99 -23.63 31.28 9.27
C GLU A 99 -24.83 31.88 10.01
N THR A 100 -25.77 31.05 10.46
CA THR A 100 -26.91 31.49 11.27
C THR A 100 -26.46 32.04 12.62
N PHE A 101 -25.53 31.35 13.29
CA PHE A 101 -24.92 31.82 14.53
C PHE A 101 -24.22 33.16 14.32
N LYS A 102 -23.38 33.29 13.29
CA LYS A 102 -22.66 34.53 13.00
C LYS A 102 -23.61 35.73 12.79
N ARG A 103 -24.72 35.53 12.07
CA ARG A 103 -25.75 36.56 11.88
C ARG A 103 -26.47 37.00 13.16
N GLN A 104 -26.42 36.22 14.24
CA GLN A 104 -27.00 36.62 15.53
C GLN A 104 -26.10 37.56 16.33
N PHE A 105 -24.82 37.69 15.94
CA PHE A 105 -23.84 38.56 16.60
C PHE A 105 -23.39 39.76 15.74
N GLU A 106 -23.95 39.91 14.53
CA GLU A 106 -23.91 41.12 13.70
C GLU A 106 -25.21 41.92 13.85
#